data_AF-A0A9W8AXS0-F1
#
_entry.id   AF-A0A9W8AXS0-F1
#
_cell.length_a   1.000
_cell.length_b   1.000
_cell.length_c   1.000
_cell.angle_alpha   90.00
_cell.angle_beta   90.00
_cell.angle_gamma   90.00
#
_symmetry.space_group_name_H-M   'P 1'
#
loop_
_entity.id
_entity.type
_entity.pdbx_description
1 polymer ?
#
loop_
_entity_poly.entity_id
_entity_poly.type
_entity_poly.pdbx_seq_one_letter_code
_entity_poly.pdbx_strand_id
1 'polypeptide(L)' 'ICNTSLQLHGGYGYLKDYKVQQYVRDSRVHQILEGTNEVMRVIVSRAALKD' A
#
# COMPACT_ATOMS: atom_id res chain seq x y z
N ILE A 1 -6.22 -4.15 0.54
CA ILE A 1 -7.60 -3.60 0.55
C ILE A 1 -7.88 -2.75 -0.70
N CYS A 2 -7.21 -1.62 -0.91
CA CYS A 2 -7.49 -0.74 -2.06
C CYS A 2 -7.42 -1.48 -3.41
N ASN A 3 -6.38 -2.30 -3.62
CA ASN A 3 -6.22 -3.05 -4.87
C ASN A 3 -7.35 -4.08 -5.09
N THR A 4 -7.79 -4.75 -4.03
CA THR A 4 -8.92 -5.69 -4.07
C THR A 4 -10.22 -4.94 -4.40
N SER A 5 -10.43 -3.76 -3.82
CA SER A 5 -11.59 -2.92 -4.13
C SER A 5 -11.60 -2.49 -5.59
N LEU A 6 -10.43 -2.14 -6.16
CA LEU A 6 -10.30 -1.83 -7.58
C LEU A 6 -10.71 -3.02 -8.45
N GLN A 7 -10.24 -4.24 -8.11
CA GLN A 7 -10.61 -5.45 -8.83
C GLN A 7 -12.13 -5.71 -8.79
N LEU A 8 -12.80 -5.45 -7.66
CA LEU A 8 -14.25 -5.62 -7.53
C LEU A 8 -15.04 -4.62 -8.40
N HIS A 9 -14.49 -3.44 -8.68
CA HIS A 9 -15.10 -2.47 -9.59
C HIS A 9 -14.88 -2.83 -11.08
N GLY A 10 -14.08 -3.87 -11.38
CA GLY A 10 -13.74 -4.26 -12.75
C GLY A 10 -13.10 -3.12 -13.54
N GLY A 11 -13.43 -3.03 -14.84
CA GLY A 11 -12.90 -1.98 -15.73
C GLY A 11 -13.24 -0.56 -15.28
N TYR A 12 -14.41 -0.36 -14.66
CA TYR A 12 -14.83 0.96 -14.16
C TYR A 12 -13.90 1.48 -13.05
N GLY A 13 -13.33 0.58 -12.24
CA GLY A 13 -12.39 0.93 -11.17
C GLY A 13 -11.11 1.59 -11.67
N TYR A 14 -10.79 1.45 -12.96
CA TYR A 14 -9.61 2.04 -13.59
C TYR A 14 -9.87 3.43 -14.18
N LEU A 15 -11.14 3.83 -14.33
CA LEU A 15 -11.53 5.15 -14.82
C LEU A 15 -11.35 6.20 -13.73
N LYS A 16 -10.97 7.43 -14.11
CA LYS A 16 -10.81 8.54 -13.17
C LYS A 16 -12.13 9.00 -12.55
N ASP A 17 -13.27 8.62 -13.14
CA ASP A 17 -14.62 8.90 -12.62
C ASP A 17 -14.89 8.19 -11.29
N TYR A 18 -14.18 7.09 -11.01
CA TYR A 18 -14.28 6.35 -9.75
C TYR A 18 -13.07 6.66 -8.86
N LYS A 19 -13.33 6.98 -7.59
CA LYS A 19 -12.28 7.33 -6.61
C LYS A 19 -11.34 6.16 -6.25
N VAL A 20 -11.72 4.92 -6.55
CA VAL A 20 -10.97 3.72 -6.14
C VAL A 20 -9.54 3.68 -6.69
N GLN A 21 -9.32 4.10 -7.95
CA GLN A 21 -7.96 4.20 -8.49
C GLN A 21 -7.09 5.21 -7.75
N GLN A 22 -7.67 6.29 -7.23
CA GLN A 22 -6.92 7.29 -6.49
C GLN A 22 -6.45 6.71 -5.16
N TYR A 23 -7.32 6.01 -4.43
CA TYR A 23 -6.91 5.34 -3.19
C TYR A 23 -5.82 4.30 -3.42
N VAL A 24 -5.84 3.56 -4.54
CA VAL A 24 -4.77 2.62 -4.90
C VAL A 24 -3.45 3.35 -5.13
N ARG A 25 -3.45 4.43 -5.91
CA ARG A 25 -2.24 5.22 -6.19
C ARG A 25 -1.68 5.86 -4.93
N ASP A 26 -2.53 6.51 -4.15
CA ASP A 26 -2.13 7.26 -2.97
C ASP A 26 -1.61 6.28 -1.89
N SER A 27 -2.31 5.17 -1.63
CA SER A 27 -1.85 4.17 -0.65
C SER A 27 -0.55 3.44 -1.03
N ARG A 28 -0.17 3.42 -2.31
CA ARG A 28 1.05 2.74 -2.74
C ARG A 28 2.31 3.44 -2.24
N VAL A 29 2.26 4.76 -2.06
CA VAL A 29 3.39 5.58 -1.60
C VAL A 29 3.73 5.32 -0.13
N HIS A 30 2.74 4.95 0.68
CA HIS A 30 2.93 4.66 2.11
C HIS A 30 3.83 3.46 2.38
N GLN A 31 4.11 2.62 1.36
CA GLN A 31 5.06 1.51 1.48
C GLN A 31 6.52 1.95 1.30
N ILE A 32 6.75 3.21 0.90
CA ILE A 32 8.06 3.74 0.49
C ILE A 32 8.48 4.91 1.38
N LEU A 33 7.56 5.86 1.63
CA LEU A 33 7.84 7.04 2.44
C LEU A 33 7.86 6.72 3.94
N GLU A 34 8.55 7.58 4.71
CA GLU A 34 8.76 7.42 6.16
C GLU A 34 9.45 6.10 6.55
N GLY A 35 10.28 5.58 5.64
CA GLY A 35 10.94 4.28 5.74
C GLY A 35 10.18 3.22 4.95
N THR A 36 10.86 2.59 3.98
CA THR A 36 10.23 1.54 3.19
C THR A 36 9.83 0.36 4.07
N ASN A 37 8.87 -0.44 3.61
CA ASN A 37 8.46 -1.66 4.31
C ASN A 37 9.65 -2.60 4.60
N GLU A 38 10.67 -2.62 3.76
CA GLU A 38 11.91 -3.38 3.96
C GLU A 38 12.71 -2.82 5.15
N VAL A 39 12.87 -1.50 5.22
CA VAL A 39 13.57 -0.84 6.34
C VAL A 39 12.80 -1.08 7.65
N MET A 40 11.48 -0.94 7.63
CA MET A 40 10.64 -1.21 8.80
C MET A 40 10.74 -2.68 9.25
N ARG A 41 10.77 -3.64 8.31
CA ARG A 41 11.04 -5.05 8.64
C ARG A 41 12.41 -5.23 9.30
N VAL A 42 13.46 -4.58 8.82
CA VAL A 42 14.80 -4.65 9.45
C VAL A 42 14.77 -4.08 10.87
N ILE A 43 14.10 -2.95 11.10
CA ILE A 43 13.97 -2.35 12.44
C ILE A 43 13.24 -3.30 13.39
N VAL A 44 12.09 -3.83 12.97
CA VAL A 44 11.30 -4.79 13.78
C VAL A 44 12.10 -6.06 14.05
N SER A 45 12.77 -6.64 13.05
CA SER A 45 13.60 -7.83 13.24
C SER A 45 14.75 -7.59 14.21
N ARG A 46 15.44 -6.43 14.11
CA ARG A 46 16.51 -6.07 15.05
C ARG A 46 15.98 -5.91 16.47
N ALA A 47 14.81 -5.30 16.64
CA ALA A 47 14.20 -5.15 17.96
C ALA A 47 13.77 -6.50 18.54
N ALA A 48 13.21 -7.39 17.72
CA ALA A 48 12.74 -8.72 18.14
C ALA A 48 13.88 -9.71 18.44
N LEU A 49 15.03 -9.58 17.77
CA LEU A 49 16.22 -10.41 17.97
C LEU A 49 17.17 -9.84 19.04
N LYS A 50 16.82 -8.72 19.67
CA LYS A 50 17.62 -8.09 20.71
C LYS A 50 17.30 -8.73 22.06
N ASP A 51 17.71 -10.00 22.19
CA ASP A 51 17.95 -10.72 23.44
C ASP A 51 19.41 -11.19 23.43
#